data_AF-A0A8J5PQ85-F1
#
_entry.id   AF-A0A8J5PQ85-F1
#
_cell.length_a   1.000
_cell.length_b   1.000
_cell.length_c   1.000
_cell.angle_alpha   90.00
_cell.angle_beta   90.00
_cell.angle_gamma   90.00
#
_symmetry.space_group_name_H-M   'P 1'
#
loop_
_entity.id
_entity.type
_entity.pdbx_description
1 polymer ?
#
loop_
_entity_poly.entity_id
_entity_poly.type
_entity_poly.pdbx_seq_one_letter_code
_entity_poly.pdbx_strand_id
1 'polypeptide(L)'
;MPQSARSGWSNCRPLLNPRLLQFPHHAIPTCRNTYRSIYVPPNYSRVQISSKEDTKRLYSLLQSYIEYPSRAKAVTEVVIDTTPWIYASTSKLPDHDELPTSMGYEEFGDPPEIRLRRYARRLDLGDKTADQVDKILDWKCREYDFKLQKESEFSIAMIILLFSLCENISTLYLAENLQQPIMDYMLKANYVQMKSPPLQKLKNVRFFAGARSDERFYSALEILGYIQLIHRLPALESVAMDAMSDYQADRTFFVPGTGNMKRLEITHCDISPSFLTVMISIPKALEEFKLSIGGLMSIDGADTSSEPFYIAKALSAHRHSLRVLDIDVDAGSGADVLDWDVDKNYEEGEDDGTNWEIKDQLDLYGRDRLALDKKISTGHRMDSGKEYTPTMGSLHDFPHLTHLSIGIMPLLGEYDWWKPPFRHTEPPYRLEKPAPFRLVDMLPPSLEYLCIYGYTRGENPDVDEHIDEFLANKDDNLPNLKVIKGIDERVRDIKDIRYDMTVAEVDEDELYVRGGEFQSGWKEIEEPKQN
;
A
#
# COMPACT_ATOMS: atom_id res chain seq x y z
N MET A 1 67.30 -46.95 -32.39
CA MET A 1 68.38 -46.10 -32.92
C MET A 1 67.80 -45.15 -33.94
N PRO A 2 68.29 -43.91 -34.09
CA PRO A 2 69.25 -43.14 -33.27
C PRO A 2 68.56 -41.90 -32.63
N GLN A 3 68.93 -41.36 -31.46
CA GLN A 3 70.20 -40.89 -30.88
C GLN A 3 70.74 -39.55 -31.44
N SER A 4 70.82 -38.54 -30.57
CA SER A 4 72.06 -37.83 -30.18
C SER A 4 71.73 -36.85 -29.02
N ALA A 5 72.14 -37.11 -27.77
CA ALA A 5 73.45 -36.93 -27.11
C ALA A 5 73.66 -35.46 -26.61
N ARG A 6 73.43 -35.16 -25.32
CA ARG A 6 74.30 -35.27 -24.10
C ARG A 6 75.55 -34.37 -24.08
N SER A 7 75.64 -33.57 -23.02
CA SER A 7 76.80 -33.16 -22.18
C SER A 7 76.60 -31.69 -21.73
N GLY A 8 76.89 -31.22 -20.52
CA GLY A 8 77.65 -31.72 -19.39
C GLY A 8 78.69 -30.66 -18.96
N TRP A 9 78.67 -30.27 -17.68
CA TRP A 9 79.79 -29.81 -16.82
C TRP A 9 79.69 -28.43 -16.13
N SER A 10 79.38 -28.50 -14.82
CA SER A 10 80.12 -28.03 -13.63
C SER A 10 81.07 -26.80 -13.63
N ASN A 11 80.80 -25.95 -12.62
CA ASN A 11 81.70 -25.43 -11.56
C ASN A 11 82.39 -24.03 -11.65
N CYS A 12 82.20 -23.31 -10.52
CA CYS A 12 83.10 -22.36 -9.82
C CYS A 12 83.12 -20.85 -10.16
N ARG A 13 82.76 -20.05 -9.12
CA ARG A 13 83.05 -18.63 -8.81
C ARG A 13 84.53 -18.42 -8.38
N PRO A 14 85.10 -17.21 -8.00
CA PRO A 14 84.58 -15.81 -7.88
C PRO A 14 85.59 -14.64 -8.27
N LEU A 15 85.21 -13.37 -7.95
CA LEU A 15 86.02 -12.13 -7.70
C LEU A 15 86.57 -11.37 -8.96
N LEU A 16 86.58 -10.03 -9.16
CA LEU A 16 86.39 -8.77 -8.38
C LEU A 16 86.19 -7.53 -9.33
N ASN A 17 85.26 -6.62 -8.98
CA ASN A 17 85.22 -5.11 -9.01
C ASN A 17 85.65 -4.24 -10.25
N PRO A 18 85.39 -2.89 -10.34
CA PRO A 18 84.32 -1.97 -9.84
C PRO A 18 83.76 -0.94 -10.88
N ARG A 19 82.79 -0.11 -10.45
CA ARG A 19 82.24 1.17 -11.04
C ARG A 19 81.07 1.01 -12.02
N LEU A 20 79.98 1.79 -12.03
CA LEU A 20 79.42 2.93 -11.28
C LEU A 20 78.00 3.14 -11.92
N LEU A 21 76.87 3.19 -11.19
CA LEU A 21 75.98 4.36 -11.02
C LEU A 21 74.63 3.83 -10.45
N GLN A 22 74.39 3.99 -9.14
CA GLN A 22 73.44 4.94 -8.52
C GLN A 22 71.94 4.75 -8.84
N PHE A 23 71.17 4.26 -7.86
CA PHE A 23 69.88 4.84 -7.45
C PHE A 23 69.68 4.66 -5.92
N PRO A 24 68.99 5.61 -5.25
CA PRO A 24 69.23 5.93 -3.84
C PRO A 24 68.39 5.14 -2.83
N HIS A 25 68.89 5.20 -1.61
CA HIS A 25 68.45 4.58 -0.38
C HIS A 25 66.99 4.87 0.02
N HIS A 26 66.41 3.84 0.65
CA HIS A 26 65.25 3.87 1.52
C HIS A 26 65.21 5.11 2.43
N ALA A 27 64.23 5.97 2.20
CA ALA A 27 63.67 6.82 3.23
C ALA A 27 62.39 6.14 3.75
N ILE A 28 62.36 5.87 5.05
CA ILE A 28 61.17 5.42 5.78
C ILE A 28 60.11 6.53 5.66
N PRO A 29 58.95 6.29 5.02
CA PRO A 29 57.85 7.23 5.10
C PRO A 29 57.20 7.06 6.47
N THR A 30 57.45 8.05 7.34
CA THR A 30 56.66 8.32 8.54
C THR A 30 55.17 8.21 8.24
N CYS A 31 54.43 7.45 9.07
CA CYS A 31 52.96 7.40 9.07
C CYS A 31 52.36 8.80 8.98
N ARG A 32 51.97 9.19 7.75
CA ARG A 32 50.98 10.24 7.58
C ARG A 32 49.65 9.64 8.00
N ASN A 33 49.07 10.18 9.08
CA ASN A 33 47.67 10.03 9.41
C ASN A 33 46.85 10.44 8.18
N THR A 34 46.51 9.47 7.33
CA THR A 34 45.41 9.62 6.38
C THR A 34 44.15 9.58 7.24
N TYR A 35 43.64 10.75 7.62
CA TYR A 35 42.24 10.89 7.99
C TYR A 35 41.42 10.40 6.79
N ARG A 36 41.09 9.11 6.78
CA ARG A 36 40.07 8.57 5.88
C ARG A 36 38.78 9.17 6.37
N SER A 37 38.21 10.08 5.57
CA SER A 37 36.86 10.58 5.77
C SER A 37 35.94 9.39 5.96
N ILE A 38 35.38 9.21 7.16
CA ILE A 38 34.26 8.30 7.37
C ILE A 38 33.19 8.79 6.40
N TYR A 39 32.78 7.96 5.45
CA TYR A 39 31.68 8.31 4.56
C TYR A 39 30.43 8.45 5.43
N VAL A 40 30.02 9.69 5.67
CA VAL A 40 28.77 10.00 6.33
C VAL A 40 27.73 10.08 5.22
N PRO A 41 26.76 9.13 5.15
CA PRO A 41 25.72 9.21 4.12
C PRO A 41 24.94 10.52 4.28
N PRO A 42 24.31 11.07 3.23
CA PRO A 42 23.40 12.22 3.36
C PRO A 42 22.26 11.98 4.36
N ASN A 43 21.62 13.06 4.83
CA ASN A 43 20.36 12.95 5.59
C ASN A 43 19.18 12.81 4.63
N TYR A 44 18.24 11.93 4.97
CA TYR A 44 17.06 11.67 4.14
C TYR A 44 15.78 11.96 4.91
N SER A 45 14.83 12.60 4.25
CA SER A 45 13.45 12.69 4.73
C SER A 45 12.61 11.51 4.26
N ARG A 46 12.94 10.94 3.10
CA ARG A 46 12.32 9.73 2.54
C ARG A 46 13.35 8.64 2.26
N VAL A 47 13.09 7.45 2.77
CA VAL A 47 13.87 6.24 2.56
C VAL A 47 13.06 5.26 1.71
N GLN A 48 13.67 4.68 0.68
CA GLN A 48 13.03 3.68 -0.17
C GLN A 48 13.79 2.37 -0.11
N ILE A 49 13.06 1.25 -0.15
CA ILE A 49 13.60 -0.07 -0.39
C ILE A 49 12.80 -0.73 -1.51
N SER A 50 13.31 -0.68 -2.74
CA SER A 50 12.71 -1.37 -3.90
C SER A 50 13.73 -2.11 -4.75
N SER A 51 15.01 -2.09 -4.39
CA SER A 51 16.09 -2.67 -5.17
C SER A 51 17.23 -3.16 -4.29
N LYS A 52 18.16 -3.91 -4.88
CA LYS A 52 19.39 -4.34 -4.20
C LYS A 52 20.25 -3.15 -3.79
N GLU A 53 20.31 -2.13 -4.65
CA GLU A 53 21.05 -0.89 -4.44
C GLU A 53 20.49 -0.12 -3.24
N ASP A 54 19.16 -0.07 -3.11
CA ASP A 54 18.50 0.54 -1.96
C ASP A 54 18.84 -0.16 -0.66
N THR A 55 18.85 -1.50 -0.65
CA THR A 55 19.21 -2.28 0.55
C THR A 55 20.65 -2.01 0.98
N LYS A 56 21.59 -1.86 0.02
CA LYS A 56 22.98 -1.48 0.31
C LYS A 56 23.06 -0.06 0.87
N ARG A 57 22.34 0.90 0.27
CA ARG A 57 22.28 2.30 0.74
C ARG A 57 21.70 2.37 2.16
N LEU A 58 20.62 1.64 2.41
CA LEU A 58 19.99 1.53 3.72
C LEU A 58 20.94 0.94 4.76
N TYR A 59 21.71 -0.10 4.40
CA TYR A 59 22.69 -0.68 5.30
C TYR A 59 23.70 0.36 5.80
N SER A 60 24.31 1.14 4.89
CA SER A 60 25.22 2.23 5.26
C SER A 60 24.54 3.30 6.11
N LEU A 61 23.29 3.61 5.81
CA LEU A 61 22.50 4.60 6.55
C LEU A 61 22.21 4.16 8.00
N LEU A 62 21.81 2.91 8.20
CA LEU A 62 21.49 2.36 9.52
C LEU A 62 22.71 2.30 10.43
N GLN A 63 23.89 2.01 9.89
CA GLN A 63 25.14 2.11 10.65
C GLN A 63 25.34 3.51 11.19
N SER A 64 25.13 4.53 10.35
CA SER A 64 25.23 5.92 10.79
C SER A 64 24.13 6.32 11.78
N TYR A 65 22.94 5.74 11.70
CA TYR A 65 21.86 6.02 12.67
C TYR A 65 22.16 5.43 14.04
N ILE A 66 22.85 4.28 14.10
CA ILE A 66 23.30 3.72 15.38
C ILE A 66 24.37 4.61 16.02
N GLU A 67 25.28 5.17 15.22
CA GLU A 67 26.32 6.07 15.71
C GLU A 67 25.78 7.45 16.08
N TYR A 68 24.84 7.96 15.27
CA TYR A 68 24.24 9.29 15.43
C TYR A 68 22.70 9.20 15.36
N PRO A 69 22.03 8.79 16.46
CA PRO A 69 20.58 8.56 16.47
C PRO A 69 19.73 9.79 16.13
N SER A 70 20.25 11.01 16.34
CA SER A 70 19.58 12.25 15.95
C SER A 70 19.29 12.32 14.44
N ARG A 71 20.10 11.66 13.61
CA ARG A 71 19.93 11.62 12.16
C ARG A 71 18.69 10.83 11.74
N ALA A 72 18.36 9.76 12.47
CA ALA A 72 17.19 8.93 12.19
C ALA A 72 15.86 9.70 12.36
N LYS A 73 15.86 10.77 13.18
CA LYS A 73 14.70 11.63 13.40
C LYS A 73 14.28 12.42 12.16
N ALA A 74 15.16 12.53 11.17
CA ALA A 74 14.90 13.28 9.95
C ALA A 74 14.00 12.51 8.97
N VAL A 75 13.94 11.18 9.10
CA VAL A 75 13.11 10.31 8.25
C VAL A 75 11.64 10.43 8.66
N THR A 76 10.81 10.89 7.74
CA THR A 76 9.36 11.03 7.90
C THR A 76 8.57 10.12 6.96
N GLU A 77 9.19 9.67 5.86
CA GLU A 77 8.53 8.89 4.83
C GLU A 77 9.33 7.62 4.51
N VAL A 78 8.63 6.49 4.38
CA VAL A 78 9.25 5.20 4.01
C VAL A 78 8.46 4.56 2.87
N VAL A 79 9.17 4.08 1.85
CA VAL A 79 8.63 3.31 0.73
C VAL A 79 9.19 1.90 0.76
N ILE A 80 8.34 0.89 0.77
CA ILE A 80 8.72 -0.52 0.75
C ILE A 80 8.07 -1.20 -0.44
N ASP A 81 8.90 -1.65 -1.38
CA ASP A 81 8.51 -2.52 -2.47
C ASP A 81 9.37 -3.78 -2.46
N THR A 82 8.77 -4.87 -2.01
CA THR A 82 9.46 -6.17 -1.93
C THR A 82 9.22 -7.05 -3.15
N THR A 83 8.42 -6.59 -4.12
CA THR A 83 8.03 -7.37 -5.30
C THR A 83 9.20 -7.82 -6.18
N PRO A 84 10.32 -7.08 -6.31
CA PRO A 84 11.46 -7.52 -7.11
C PRO A 84 12.13 -8.79 -6.59
N TRP A 85 11.86 -9.20 -5.35
CA TRP A 85 12.49 -10.35 -4.71
C TRP A 85 11.64 -11.63 -4.73
N ILE A 86 10.39 -11.58 -5.19
CA ILE A 86 9.48 -12.74 -5.20
C ILE A 86 10.03 -13.87 -6.08
N TYR A 87 10.55 -13.54 -7.27
CA TYR A 87 11.04 -14.54 -8.23
C TYR A 87 12.53 -14.89 -8.07
N ALA A 88 13.22 -14.25 -7.13
CA ALA A 88 14.63 -14.53 -6.84
C ALA A 88 14.87 -15.92 -6.23
N SER A 89 13.81 -16.55 -5.73
CA SER A 89 13.84 -17.82 -5.00
C SER A 89 13.81 -19.07 -5.91
N THR A 90 13.58 -18.95 -7.22
CA THR A 90 13.38 -20.11 -8.11
C THR A 90 14.60 -20.50 -8.96
N SER A 91 15.67 -19.71 -8.94
CA SER A 91 16.92 -20.07 -9.65
C SER A 91 17.68 -21.14 -8.88
N LYS A 92 17.73 -22.36 -9.43
CA LYS A 92 18.62 -23.45 -8.95
C LYS A 92 20.06 -22.95 -8.87
N LEU A 93 20.73 -23.24 -7.76
CA LEU A 93 22.16 -22.99 -7.56
C LEU A 93 22.98 -23.68 -8.68
N PRO A 94 24.03 -23.03 -9.22
CA PRO A 94 25.23 -23.76 -9.55
C PRO A 94 25.88 -24.19 -8.23
N ASP A 95 26.09 -25.50 -8.07
CA ASP A 95 27.15 -26.01 -7.20
C ASP A 95 28.46 -25.33 -7.63
N HIS A 96 29.28 -24.87 -6.68
CA HIS A 96 30.74 -24.97 -6.69
C HIS A 96 31.38 -24.22 -5.50
N ASP A 97 32.08 -25.01 -4.69
CA ASP A 97 33.52 -24.97 -4.35
C ASP A 97 34.25 -23.65 -4.03
N GLU A 98 34.87 -23.72 -2.84
CA GLU A 98 36.01 -22.96 -2.30
C GLU A 98 35.87 -21.46 -2.01
N LEU A 99 35.79 -21.18 -0.70
CA LEU A 99 35.91 -19.87 -0.06
C LEU A 99 37.32 -19.29 -0.25
N PRO A 100 37.49 -18.03 -0.68
CA PRO A 100 38.74 -17.32 -0.48
C PRO A 100 38.90 -16.96 1.00
N THR A 101 40.07 -17.26 1.54
CA THR A 101 40.48 -16.92 2.90
C THR A 101 40.81 -15.42 3.00
N SER A 102 40.25 -14.78 4.02
CA SER A 102 40.57 -13.45 4.61
C SER A 102 41.39 -12.44 3.79
N MET A 103 40.81 -11.26 3.51
CA MET A 103 41.58 -10.01 3.48
C MET A 103 41.35 -9.24 4.78
N GLY A 104 42.45 -9.00 5.50
CA GLY A 104 42.45 -8.41 6.83
C GLY A 104 41.95 -6.97 6.84
N TYR A 105 40.90 -6.73 7.63
CA TYR A 105 40.64 -5.43 8.23
C TYR A 105 41.10 -5.51 9.68
N GLU A 106 42.25 -4.89 9.99
CA GLU A 106 42.54 -4.44 11.35
C GLU A 106 41.87 -3.09 11.53
N GLU A 107 40.74 -3.01 12.24
CA GLU A 107 40.19 -1.73 12.69
C GLU A 107 39.75 -1.79 14.15
N PHE A 108 40.19 -0.78 14.90
CA PHE A 108 39.90 -0.58 16.32
C PHE A 108 38.41 -0.22 16.51
N GLY A 109 37.57 -1.22 16.77
CA GLY A 109 36.15 -1.07 17.12
C GLY A 109 35.35 -2.34 16.79
N ASP A 110 34.18 -2.52 17.42
CA ASP A 110 33.26 -3.60 17.02
C ASP A 110 32.84 -3.39 15.55
N PRO A 111 32.99 -4.38 14.64
CA PRO A 111 32.49 -4.27 13.26
C PRO A 111 31.05 -3.75 13.18
N PRO A 112 30.68 -2.97 12.14
CA PRO A 112 29.33 -2.40 12.01
C PRO A 112 28.19 -3.42 12.12
N GLU A 113 28.43 -4.65 11.64
CA GLU A 113 27.53 -5.78 11.72
C GLU A 113 27.27 -6.20 13.17
N ILE A 114 28.30 -6.18 14.02
CA ILE A 114 28.18 -6.46 15.46
C ILE A 114 27.35 -5.37 16.16
N ARG A 115 27.51 -4.10 15.75
CA ARG A 115 26.72 -2.98 16.30
C ARG A 115 25.23 -3.12 15.96
N LEU A 116 24.91 -3.39 14.70
CA LEU A 116 23.54 -3.64 14.23
C LEU A 116 22.92 -4.84 14.93
N ARG A 117 23.66 -5.94 15.06
CA ARG A 117 23.22 -7.15 15.76
C ARG A 117 22.96 -6.90 17.25
N ARG A 118 23.85 -6.20 17.94
CA ARG A 118 23.66 -5.79 19.34
C ARG A 118 22.44 -4.88 19.51
N TYR A 119 22.19 -4.01 18.55
CA TYR A 119 20.99 -3.18 18.55
C TYR A 119 19.72 -4.02 18.34
N ALA A 120 19.69 -4.91 17.34
CA ALA A 120 18.57 -5.81 17.08
C ALA A 120 18.17 -6.64 18.32
N ARG A 121 19.16 -7.20 19.04
CA ARG A 121 18.95 -7.94 20.30
C ARG A 121 18.30 -7.12 21.42
N ARG A 122 18.36 -5.78 21.36
CA ARG A 122 17.74 -4.88 22.35
C ARG A 122 16.31 -4.50 22.02
N LEU A 123 15.84 -4.76 20.79
CA LEU A 123 14.52 -4.36 20.33
C LEU A 123 13.35 -5.20 20.91
N ASP A 124 13.65 -6.20 21.73
CA ASP A 124 12.65 -7.05 22.39
C ASP A 124 11.64 -7.62 21.37
N LEU A 125 12.16 -8.12 20.24
CA LEU A 125 11.35 -8.58 19.09
C LEU A 125 10.57 -9.88 19.37
N GLY A 126 10.74 -10.49 20.55
CA GLY A 126 10.36 -11.87 20.87
C GLY A 126 11.26 -12.91 20.19
N ASP A 127 11.15 -14.18 20.58
CA ASP A 127 12.15 -15.21 20.26
C ASP A 127 12.34 -15.44 18.74
N LYS A 128 11.27 -15.80 18.01
CA LYS A 128 11.38 -16.21 16.59
C LYS A 128 11.84 -15.07 15.64
N THR A 129 11.29 -13.86 15.80
CA THR A 129 11.67 -12.70 14.96
C THR A 129 13.07 -12.20 15.31
N ALA A 130 13.42 -12.17 16.61
CA ALA A 130 14.78 -11.81 17.05
C ALA A 130 15.81 -12.80 16.52
N ASP A 131 15.54 -14.11 16.62
CA ASP A 131 16.44 -15.16 16.15
C ASP A 131 16.66 -15.10 14.63
N GLN A 132 15.60 -14.81 13.86
CA GLN A 132 15.70 -14.61 12.42
C GLN A 132 16.58 -13.41 12.08
N VAL A 133 16.32 -12.24 12.68
CA VAL A 133 17.14 -11.03 12.45
C VAL A 133 18.60 -11.26 12.88
N ASP A 134 18.82 -11.91 14.04
CA ASP A 134 20.16 -12.23 14.54
C ASP A 134 20.92 -13.17 13.59
N LYS A 135 20.24 -14.20 13.07
CA LYS A 135 20.80 -15.15 12.11
C LYS A 135 21.16 -14.50 10.78
N ILE A 136 20.30 -13.62 10.27
CA ILE A 136 20.51 -12.88 9.01
C ILE A 136 21.75 -11.96 9.16
N LEU A 137 21.84 -11.23 10.27
CA LEU A 137 22.97 -10.35 10.54
C LEU A 137 24.27 -11.13 10.81
N ASP A 138 24.21 -12.25 11.53
CA ASP A 138 25.36 -13.15 11.76
C ASP A 138 25.89 -13.74 10.46
N TRP A 139 25.00 -14.13 9.55
CA TRP A 139 25.39 -14.56 8.21
C TRP A 139 26.09 -13.45 7.44
N LYS A 140 25.57 -12.21 7.47
CA LYS A 140 26.21 -11.08 6.79
C LYS A 140 27.61 -10.77 7.33
N CYS A 141 27.86 -11.03 8.62
CA CYS A 141 29.21 -10.94 9.20
C CYS A 141 30.22 -11.89 8.54
N ARG A 142 29.75 -12.98 7.92
CA ARG A 142 30.57 -14.10 7.42
C ARG A 142 30.73 -14.13 5.90
N GLU A 143 29.84 -13.52 5.12
CA GLU A 143 29.86 -13.56 3.64
C GLU A 143 29.99 -12.16 3.00
N TYR A 144 30.97 -12.05 2.08
CA TYR A 144 31.28 -10.81 1.35
C TYR A 144 30.44 -10.59 0.08
N ASP A 145 29.84 -11.63 -0.51
CA ASP A 145 29.06 -11.52 -1.75
C ASP A 145 27.57 -11.88 -1.55
N PHE A 146 26.69 -11.19 -2.29
CA PHE A 146 25.25 -11.27 -2.11
C PHE A 146 24.61 -12.27 -3.09
N LYS A 147 24.08 -13.39 -2.58
CA LYS A 147 23.14 -14.26 -3.33
C LYS A 147 21.71 -13.69 -3.22
N LEU A 148 20.95 -13.68 -4.31
CA LEU A 148 19.63 -13.04 -4.44
C LEU A 148 18.60 -13.47 -3.36
N GLN A 149 18.51 -14.76 -3.02
CA GLN A 149 17.61 -15.24 -1.94
C GLN A 149 18.04 -14.75 -0.54
N LYS A 150 19.34 -14.54 -0.32
CA LYS A 150 19.84 -13.99 0.94
C LYS A 150 19.72 -12.46 0.99
N GLU A 151 19.51 -11.81 -0.16
CA GLU A 151 19.24 -10.37 -0.23
C GLU A 151 17.85 -10.02 0.27
N SER A 152 16.82 -10.82 -0.04
CA SER A 152 15.47 -10.60 0.48
C SER A 152 15.43 -10.72 2.00
N GLU A 153 16.07 -11.77 2.56
CA GLU A 153 16.25 -11.94 4.01
C GLU A 153 16.99 -10.76 4.63
N PHE A 154 18.06 -10.28 3.98
CA PHE A 154 18.78 -9.11 4.46
C PHE A 154 17.93 -7.84 4.43
N SER A 155 17.16 -7.59 3.36
CA SER A 155 16.20 -6.48 3.29
C SER A 155 15.18 -6.51 4.41
N ILE A 156 14.67 -7.69 4.78
CA ILE A 156 13.74 -7.87 5.92
C ILE A 156 14.36 -7.32 7.20
N ALA A 157 15.59 -7.72 7.53
CA ALA A 157 16.28 -7.25 8.73
C ALA A 157 16.49 -5.73 8.69
N MET A 158 16.86 -5.18 7.52
CA MET A 158 17.08 -3.73 7.37
C MET A 158 15.79 -2.93 7.55
N ILE A 159 14.65 -3.42 7.06
CA ILE A 159 13.34 -2.77 7.23
C ILE A 159 12.93 -2.72 8.71
N ILE A 160 13.06 -3.84 9.43
CA ILE A 160 12.76 -3.91 10.87
C ILE A 160 13.63 -2.90 11.65
N LEU A 161 14.93 -2.85 11.33
CA LEU A 161 15.85 -1.91 11.95
C LEU A 161 15.48 -0.45 11.63
N LEU A 162 15.13 -0.15 10.37
CA LEU A 162 14.69 1.18 9.94
C LEU A 162 13.48 1.67 10.76
N PHE A 163 12.42 0.85 10.85
CA PHE A 163 11.22 1.17 11.62
C PHE A 163 11.52 1.39 13.10
N SER A 164 12.44 0.61 13.66
CA SER A 164 12.79 0.75 15.07
C SER A 164 13.62 2.01 15.38
N LEU A 165 14.45 2.47 14.44
CA LEU A 165 15.36 3.61 14.62
C LEU A 165 14.67 4.95 14.30
N CYS A 166 13.70 4.95 13.37
CA CYS A 166 13.07 6.17 12.87
C CYS A 166 11.73 6.43 13.59
N GLU A 167 11.78 7.21 14.67
CA GLU A 167 10.61 7.54 15.50
C GLU A 167 9.59 8.51 14.87
N ASN A 168 9.97 9.19 13.77
CA ASN A 168 9.20 10.26 13.14
C ASN A 168 8.52 9.87 11.83
N ILE A 169 8.48 8.57 11.49
CA ILE A 169 7.77 8.09 10.31
C ILE A 169 6.29 8.48 10.42
N SER A 170 5.84 9.34 9.52
CA SER A 170 4.46 9.83 9.42
C SER A 170 3.75 9.34 8.17
N THR A 171 4.48 8.91 7.15
CA THR A 171 3.92 8.38 5.90
C THR A 171 4.61 7.08 5.51
N LEU A 172 3.82 6.06 5.16
CA LEU A 172 4.32 4.75 4.75
C LEU A 172 3.66 4.32 3.43
N TYR A 173 4.48 3.93 2.47
CA TYR A 173 4.04 3.35 1.21
C TYR A 173 4.42 1.87 1.20
N LEU A 174 3.44 0.98 1.01
CA LEU A 174 3.65 -0.46 1.01
C LEU A 174 3.16 -1.06 -0.31
N ALA A 175 4.05 -1.78 -0.98
CA ALA A 175 3.66 -2.68 -2.04
C ALA A 175 3.14 -4.01 -1.47
N GLU A 176 2.49 -4.78 -2.34
CA GLU A 176 2.11 -6.16 -2.14
C GLU A 176 3.32 -7.07 -1.84
N ASN A 177 3.02 -8.27 -1.34
CA ASN A 177 3.98 -9.32 -1.02
C ASN A 177 5.03 -8.98 0.06
N LEU A 178 4.66 -8.10 1.00
CA LEU A 178 5.43 -7.84 2.21
C LEU A 178 5.75 -9.15 2.96
N GLN A 179 7.00 -9.30 3.35
CA GLN A 179 7.50 -10.54 3.94
C GLN A 179 7.04 -10.73 5.39
N GLN A 180 6.74 -11.98 5.77
CA GLN A 180 6.13 -12.33 7.06
C GLN A 180 6.83 -11.76 8.30
N PRO A 181 8.18 -11.76 8.43
CA PRO A 181 8.81 -11.20 9.64
C PRO A 181 8.59 -9.69 9.80
N ILE A 182 8.39 -8.95 8.70
CA ILE A 182 8.03 -7.53 8.73
C ILE A 182 6.58 -7.37 9.19
N MET A 183 5.68 -8.21 8.65
CA MET A 183 4.27 -8.24 9.06
C MET A 183 4.13 -8.53 10.55
N ASP A 184 4.80 -9.57 11.06
CA ASP A 184 4.83 -9.92 12.49
C ASP A 184 5.32 -8.76 13.36
N TYR A 185 6.36 -8.06 12.92
CA TYR A 185 6.91 -6.91 13.63
C TYR A 185 5.93 -5.74 13.70
N MET A 186 5.31 -5.37 12.58
CA MET A 186 4.29 -4.32 12.53
C MET A 186 3.04 -4.69 13.33
N LEU A 187 2.63 -5.96 13.28
CA LEU A 187 1.51 -6.46 14.05
C LEU A 187 1.76 -6.34 15.57
N LYS A 188 2.92 -6.78 16.05
CA LYS A 188 3.31 -6.61 17.47
C LYS A 188 3.29 -5.13 17.88
N ALA A 189 3.75 -4.24 17.00
CA ALA A 189 3.71 -2.80 17.23
C ALA A 189 2.27 -2.27 17.38
N ASN A 190 1.38 -2.66 16.44
CA ASN A 190 -0.01 -2.23 16.40
C ASN A 190 -0.82 -2.70 17.63
N TYR A 191 -0.50 -3.88 18.16
CA TYR A 191 -1.14 -4.43 19.36
C TYR A 191 -0.39 -4.10 20.67
N VAL A 192 0.60 -3.19 20.63
CA VAL A 192 1.35 -2.73 21.82
C VAL A 192 2.00 -3.90 22.58
N GLN A 193 2.47 -4.90 21.84
CA GLN A 193 3.14 -6.09 22.38
C GLN A 193 4.66 -5.90 22.53
N MET A 194 5.12 -4.65 22.44
CA MET A 194 6.52 -4.26 22.51
C MET A 194 6.69 -3.15 23.54
N LYS A 195 7.85 -3.11 24.22
CA LYS A 195 8.17 -2.04 25.19
C LYS A 195 8.19 -0.64 24.56
N SER A 196 8.65 -0.56 23.31
CA SER A 196 8.70 0.68 22.54
C SER A 196 8.20 0.40 21.13
N PRO A 197 6.87 0.38 20.93
CA PRO A 197 6.29 0.10 19.63
C PRO A 197 6.74 1.14 18.60
N PRO A 198 7.20 0.74 17.41
CA PRO A 198 7.50 1.66 16.32
C PRO A 198 6.20 2.25 15.72
N LEU A 199 6.36 3.19 14.77
CA LEU A 199 5.28 3.73 13.93
C LEU A 199 4.13 4.45 14.67
N GLN A 200 4.31 4.85 15.94
CA GLN A 200 3.25 5.51 16.73
C GLN A 200 2.85 6.90 16.19
N LYS A 201 3.68 7.50 15.33
CA LYS A 201 3.42 8.77 14.65
C LYS A 201 2.96 8.62 13.20
N LEU A 202 2.72 7.38 12.74
CA LEU A 202 2.29 7.09 11.38
C LEU A 202 0.87 7.64 11.16
N LYS A 203 0.73 8.54 10.20
CA LYS A 203 -0.52 9.23 9.86
C LYS A 203 -1.13 8.72 8.57
N ASN A 204 -0.30 8.51 7.55
CA ASN A 204 -0.76 8.20 6.20
C ASN A 204 -0.15 6.88 5.75
N VAL A 205 -0.98 5.97 5.25
CA VAL A 205 -0.53 4.73 4.63
C VAL A 205 -1.11 4.65 3.22
N ARG A 206 -0.27 4.38 2.22
CA ARG A 206 -0.73 4.11 0.85
C ARG A 206 -0.26 2.73 0.40
N PHE A 207 -1.20 1.91 -0.01
CA PHE A 207 -0.93 0.65 -0.70
C PHE A 207 -0.83 0.92 -2.19
N PHE A 208 0.15 0.33 -2.88
CA PHE A 208 0.38 0.55 -4.30
C PHE A 208 0.94 -0.69 -4.97
N ALA A 209 0.66 -0.89 -6.25
CA ALA A 209 1.18 -2.03 -7.00
C ALA A 209 2.70 -1.89 -7.21
N GLY A 210 3.47 -2.90 -6.83
CA GLY A 210 4.93 -2.90 -6.87
C GLY A 210 5.50 -2.91 -8.29
N ALA A 211 6.80 -2.67 -8.41
CA ALA A 211 7.49 -2.49 -9.68
C ALA A 211 7.49 -3.73 -10.61
N ARG A 212 7.10 -4.90 -10.10
CA ARG A 212 6.97 -6.14 -10.91
C ARG A 212 5.55 -6.43 -11.38
N SER A 213 4.58 -5.62 -10.99
CA SER A 213 3.18 -5.85 -11.33
C SER A 213 2.88 -5.36 -12.74
N ASP A 214 2.17 -6.20 -13.50
CA ASP A 214 1.76 -5.87 -14.86
C ASP A 214 0.86 -4.63 -14.82
N GLU A 215 1.24 -3.57 -15.53
CA GLU A 215 0.57 -2.28 -15.50
C GLU A 215 -0.87 -2.32 -16.04
N ARG A 216 -1.22 -3.38 -16.78
CA ARG A 216 -2.55 -3.54 -17.40
C ARG A 216 -3.59 -4.16 -16.46
N PHE A 217 -3.15 -4.87 -15.42
CA PHE A 217 -4.03 -5.65 -14.54
C PHE A 217 -3.96 -5.15 -13.11
N TYR A 218 -5.05 -5.14 -12.35
CA TYR A 218 -5.00 -4.85 -10.91
C TYR A 218 -4.02 -5.78 -10.18
N SER A 219 -3.37 -5.25 -9.13
CA SER A 219 -2.52 -6.07 -8.27
C SER A 219 -3.33 -6.67 -7.11
N ALA A 220 -3.21 -7.98 -6.90
CA ALA A 220 -3.87 -8.67 -5.79
C ALA A 220 -3.12 -8.37 -4.48
N LEU A 221 -3.87 -7.93 -3.46
CA LEU A 221 -3.33 -7.61 -2.14
C LEU A 221 -4.21 -8.22 -1.04
N GLU A 222 -3.59 -8.79 -0.01
CA GLU A 222 -4.27 -9.19 1.24
C GLU A 222 -4.65 -7.95 2.07
N ILE A 223 -5.59 -7.15 1.56
CA ILE A 223 -5.91 -5.80 2.04
C ILE A 223 -6.29 -5.82 3.53
N LEU A 224 -7.17 -6.71 3.97
CA LEU A 224 -7.57 -6.80 5.38
C LEU A 224 -6.41 -7.25 6.27
N GLY A 225 -5.52 -8.11 5.76
CA GLY A 225 -4.28 -8.48 6.44
C GLY A 225 -3.38 -7.26 6.68
N TYR A 226 -3.23 -6.39 5.68
CA TYR A 226 -2.41 -5.18 5.75
C TYR A 226 -3.04 -4.12 6.65
N ILE A 227 -4.36 -3.93 6.59
CA ILE A 227 -5.07 -3.03 7.50
C ILE A 227 -4.90 -3.50 8.95
N GLN A 228 -4.89 -4.81 9.21
CA GLN A 228 -4.65 -5.35 10.55
C GLN A 228 -3.28 -4.95 11.12
N LEU A 229 -2.29 -4.65 10.27
CA LEU A 229 -0.95 -4.19 10.68
C LEU A 229 -0.94 -2.75 11.21
N ILE A 230 -1.96 -1.94 10.93
CA ILE A 230 -1.92 -0.48 11.18
C ILE A 230 -3.15 0.09 11.88
N HIS A 231 -4.30 -0.59 11.84
CA HIS A 231 -5.59 0.04 12.19
C HIS A 231 -5.67 0.62 13.62
N ARG A 232 -4.91 0.09 14.60
CA ARG A 232 -4.93 0.54 16.00
C ARG A 232 -3.92 1.66 16.27
N LEU A 233 -3.06 2.00 15.31
CA LEU A 233 -2.03 3.03 15.49
C LEU A 233 -2.70 4.36 15.87
N PRO A 234 -2.21 5.04 16.93
CA PRO A 234 -2.93 6.14 17.55
C PRO A 234 -2.99 7.41 16.69
N ALA A 235 -2.00 7.59 15.81
CA ALA A 235 -1.90 8.76 14.94
C ALA A 235 -2.42 8.52 13.51
N LEU A 236 -2.93 7.31 13.20
CA LEU A 236 -3.37 6.97 11.85
C LEU A 236 -4.57 7.84 11.46
N GLU A 237 -4.43 8.57 10.37
CA GLU A 237 -5.45 9.49 9.85
C GLU A 237 -5.99 9.03 8.49
N SER A 238 -5.16 8.46 7.63
CA SER A 238 -5.53 8.15 6.25
C SER A 238 -4.94 6.84 5.74
N VAL A 239 -5.78 6.08 5.06
CA VAL A 239 -5.39 4.90 4.28
C VAL A 239 -5.84 5.12 2.85
N ALA A 240 -4.93 4.93 1.90
CA ALA A 240 -5.19 5.03 0.47
C ALA A 240 -4.73 3.76 -0.26
N MET A 241 -5.38 3.42 -1.35
CA MET A 241 -4.92 2.38 -2.27
C MET A 241 -5.32 2.70 -3.70
N ASP A 242 -4.50 2.22 -4.63
CA ASP A 242 -4.65 2.51 -6.06
C ASP A 242 -4.26 1.29 -6.89
N ALA A 243 -5.03 0.98 -7.94
CA ALA A 243 -4.75 -0.13 -8.86
C ALA A 243 -4.69 -1.53 -8.21
N MET A 244 -5.52 -1.77 -7.18
CA MET A 244 -5.55 -3.01 -6.38
C MET A 244 -6.83 -3.83 -6.61
N SER A 245 -6.77 -5.13 -6.29
CA SER A 245 -7.96 -5.98 -6.20
C SER A 245 -7.98 -6.90 -4.97
N ASP A 246 -9.18 -7.31 -4.56
CA ASP A 246 -9.42 -8.34 -3.53
C ASP A 246 -9.51 -9.76 -4.12
N TYR A 247 -8.98 -9.94 -5.34
CA TYR A 247 -9.01 -11.21 -6.06
C TYR A 247 -8.38 -12.34 -5.23
N GLN A 248 -9.20 -13.35 -4.92
CA GLN A 248 -8.83 -14.51 -4.10
C GLN A 248 -8.29 -14.14 -2.71
N ALA A 249 -8.80 -13.07 -2.10
CA ALA A 249 -8.40 -12.69 -0.75
C ALA A 249 -8.64 -13.83 0.26
N ASP A 250 -7.59 -14.21 1.00
CA ASP A 250 -7.68 -15.22 2.07
C ASP A 250 -8.57 -14.72 3.22
N ARG A 251 -8.57 -13.41 3.47
CA ARG A 251 -9.31 -12.78 4.57
C ARG A 251 -10.45 -11.94 4.04
N THR A 252 -11.66 -12.24 4.50
CA THR A 252 -12.89 -11.48 4.21
C THR A 252 -13.51 -10.89 5.47
N PHE A 253 -12.99 -11.24 6.66
CA PHE A 253 -13.52 -10.77 7.95
C PHE A 253 -12.66 -9.69 8.61
N PHE A 254 -13.31 -8.68 9.21
CA PHE A 254 -12.67 -7.69 10.08
C PHE A 254 -13.63 -7.16 11.16
N VAL A 255 -13.12 -6.91 12.38
CA VAL A 255 -13.92 -6.36 13.49
C VAL A 255 -14.23 -4.86 13.27
N PRO A 256 -15.51 -4.45 13.23
CA PRO A 256 -15.92 -3.10 12.86
C PRO A 256 -15.63 -2.10 13.99
N GLY A 257 -15.47 -0.83 13.65
CA GLY A 257 -15.31 0.26 14.62
C GLY A 257 -14.05 0.16 15.46
N THR A 258 -12.97 -0.39 14.91
CA THR A 258 -11.69 -0.62 15.62
C THR A 258 -10.58 0.31 15.13
N GLY A 259 -10.63 0.73 13.86
CA GLY A 259 -9.62 1.55 13.20
C GLY A 259 -9.67 3.03 13.57
N ASN A 260 -8.51 3.66 13.71
CA ASN A 260 -8.44 5.10 14.00
C ASN A 260 -8.42 6.01 12.75
N MET A 261 -8.31 5.42 11.55
CA MET A 261 -8.29 6.18 10.29
C MET A 261 -9.59 6.99 10.13
N LYS A 262 -9.46 8.17 9.52
CA LYS A 262 -10.56 9.10 9.25
C LYS A 262 -10.83 9.28 7.77
N ARG A 263 -9.84 8.96 6.93
CA ARG A 263 -9.94 9.05 5.47
C ARG A 263 -9.60 7.69 4.85
N LEU A 264 -10.48 7.21 3.98
CA LEU A 264 -10.27 6.01 3.20
C LEU A 264 -10.42 6.34 1.72
N GLU A 265 -9.36 6.16 0.95
CA GLU A 265 -9.32 6.38 -0.49
C GLU A 265 -9.03 5.07 -1.23
N ILE A 266 -9.92 4.68 -2.12
CA ILE A 266 -9.82 3.48 -2.95
C ILE A 266 -10.02 3.96 -4.39
N THR A 267 -8.94 4.09 -5.16
CA THR A 267 -8.98 4.67 -6.51
C THR A 267 -8.57 3.65 -7.56
N HIS A 268 -9.29 3.58 -8.67
CA HIS A 268 -8.97 2.66 -9.77
C HIS A 268 -8.72 1.23 -9.26
N CYS A 269 -9.61 0.72 -8.41
CA CYS A 269 -9.49 -0.63 -7.85
C CYS A 269 -10.61 -1.53 -8.36
N ASP A 270 -10.44 -2.83 -8.15
CA ASP A 270 -11.46 -3.86 -8.37
C ASP A 270 -11.71 -4.58 -7.05
N ILE A 271 -12.61 -4.04 -6.23
CA ILE A 271 -12.94 -4.55 -4.90
C ILE A 271 -14.39 -4.96 -4.87
N SER A 272 -14.66 -6.20 -4.46
CA SER A 272 -16.03 -6.69 -4.37
C SER A 272 -16.89 -5.89 -3.36
N PRO A 273 -18.21 -5.76 -3.57
CA PRO A 273 -19.10 -4.98 -2.70
C PRO A 273 -19.12 -5.44 -1.23
N SER A 274 -19.06 -6.75 -0.99
CA SER A 274 -19.01 -7.32 0.36
C SER A 274 -17.72 -6.94 1.08
N PHE A 275 -16.59 -6.97 0.35
CA PHE A 275 -15.29 -6.58 0.88
C PHE A 275 -15.22 -5.07 1.17
N LEU A 276 -15.76 -4.23 0.29
CA LEU A 276 -15.91 -2.78 0.53
C LEU A 276 -16.72 -2.50 1.79
N THR A 277 -17.82 -3.23 2.01
CA THR A 277 -18.65 -3.10 3.21
C THR A 277 -17.84 -3.34 4.47
N VAL A 278 -17.00 -4.37 4.48
CA VAL A 278 -16.08 -4.67 5.59
C VAL A 278 -15.07 -3.54 5.75
N MET A 279 -14.44 -3.06 4.67
CA MET A 279 -13.44 -1.99 4.75
C MET A 279 -14.00 -0.68 5.32
N ILE A 280 -15.19 -0.27 4.88
CA ILE A 280 -15.88 0.94 5.37
C ILE A 280 -16.30 0.79 6.83
N SER A 281 -16.48 -0.44 7.34
CA SER A 281 -16.86 -0.68 8.74
C SER A 281 -15.70 -0.58 9.73
N ILE A 282 -14.45 -0.72 9.26
CA ILE A 282 -13.26 -0.74 10.13
C ILE A 282 -13.09 0.54 10.95
N PRO A 283 -13.16 1.76 10.37
CA PRO A 283 -12.94 3.02 11.08
C PRO A 283 -13.93 3.25 12.21
N LYS A 284 -13.52 3.88 13.31
CA LYS A 284 -14.44 4.30 14.39
C LYS A 284 -15.40 5.41 13.98
N ALA A 285 -14.92 6.33 13.14
CA ALA A 285 -15.65 7.48 12.64
C ALA A 285 -14.99 7.94 11.34
N LEU A 286 -15.52 7.49 10.21
CA LEU A 286 -15.01 7.88 8.89
C LEU A 286 -15.49 9.30 8.57
N GLU A 287 -14.55 10.18 8.21
CA GLU A 287 -14.81 11.59 7.86
C GLU A 287 -14.77 11.81 6.34
N GLU A 288 -13.92 11.08 5.61
CA GLU A 288 -13.79 11.20 4.16
C GLU A 288 -13.71 9.83 3.52
N PHE A 289 -14.55 9.57 2.52
CA PHE A 289 -14.53 8.35 1.74
C PHE A 289 -14.48 8.66 0.25
N LYS A 290 -13.49 8.08 -0.43
CA LYS A 290 -13.35 8.16 -1.88
C LYS A 290 -13.26 6.77 -2.48
N LEU A 291 -14.07 6.51 -3.50
CA LEU A 291 -14.16 5.25 -4.21
C LEU A 291 -14.21 5.51 -5.71
N SER A 292 -13.31 4.88 -6.46
CA SER A 292 -13.38 4.75 -7.91
C SER A 292 -13.05 3.32 -8.32
N ILE A 293 -13.91 2.70 -9.14
CA ILE A 293 -13.81 1.28 -9.54
C ILE A 293 -13.69 1.16 -11.05
N GLY A 294 -12.54 0.67 -11.54
CA GLY A 294 -12.25 0.57 -12.96
C GLY A 294 -10.86 1.10 -13.33
N GLY A 295 -10.63 1.26 -14.63
CA GLY A 295 -9.40 1.78 -15.20
C GLY A 295 -8.36 0.73 -15.61
N LEU A 296 -8.41 -0.49 -15.06
CA LEU A 296 -7.55 -1.62 -15.44
C LEU A 296 -8.34 -2.91 -15.71
N MET A 297 -7.67 -3.93 -16.24
CA MET A 297 -8.24 -5.27 -16.44
C MET A 297 -8.25 -6.07 -15.13
N SER A 298 -9.34 -6.80 -14.87
CA SER A 298 -9.34 -7.80 -13.80
C SER A 298 -8.41 -8.97 -14.15
N ILE A 299 -7.92 -9.67 -13.12
CA ILE A 299 -6.98 -10.79 -13.28
C ILE A 299 -7.65 -11.99 -13.97
N ASP A 300 -8.95 -12.19 -13.75
CA ASP A 300 -9.75 -13.28 -14.30
C ASP A 300 -10.53 -12.92 -15.57
N GLY A 301 -10.46 -11.66 -16.00
CA GLY A 301 -11.20 -11.13 -17.14
C GLY A 301 -12.69 -10.88 -16.88
N ALA A 302 -13.13 -10.92 -15.62
CA ALA A 302 -14.46 -10.46 -15.21
C ALA A 302 -14.63 -8.93 -15.34
N ASP A 303 -15.87 -8.50 -15.47
CA ASP A 303 -16.20 -7.07 -15.38
C ASP A 303 -16.17 -6.64 -13.90
N THR A 304 -15.54 -5.49 -13.63
CA THR A 304 -15.60 -4.90 -12.28
C THR A 304 -17.04 -4.45 -12.00
N SER A 305 -17.60 -4.92 -10.89
CA SER A 305 -18.96 -4.60 -10.45
C SER A 305 -18.94 -3.68 -9.24
N SER A 306 -19.91 -2.79 -9.16
CA SER A 306 -20.18 -2.03 -7.95
C SER A 306 -21.67 -2.09 -7.64
N GLU A 307 -21.98 -2.16 -6.35
CA GLU A 307 -23.35 -2.27 -5.89
C GLU A 307 -23.59 -1.12 -4.90
N PRO A 308 -24.11 0.03 -5.38
CA PRO A 308 -24.28 1.24 -4.56
C PRO A 308 -25.02 1.00 -3.23
N PHE A 309 -25.93 0.03 -3.21
CA PHE A 309 -26.64 -0.42 -2.02
C PHE A 309 -25.72 -0.77 -0.85
N TYR A 310 -24.72 -1.62 -1.09
CA TYR A 310 -23.84 -2.12 -0.03
C TYR A 310 -22.91 -1.02 0.48
N ILE A 311 -22.48 -0.12 -0.40
CA ILE A 311 -21.72 1.08 -0.04
C ILE A 311 -22.56 1.96 0.89
N ALA A 312 -23.82 2.24 0.54
CA ALA A 312 -24.72 3.03 1.38
C ALA A 312 -25.01 2.37 2.74
N LYS A 313 -25.23 1.05 2.75
CA LYS A 313 -25.38 0.26 3.97
C LYS A 313 -24.17 0.44 4.89
N ALA A 314 -22.95 0.33 4.36
CA ALA A 314 -21.75 0.50 5.15
C ALA A 314 -21.58 1.94 5.66
N LEU A 315 -21.85 2.94 4.81
CA LEU A 315 -21.75 4.36 5.17
C LEU A 315 -22.79 4.80 6.21
N SER A 316 -23.88 4.07 6.39
CA SER A 316 -24.88 4.35 7.43
C SER A 316 -24.30 4.38 8.84
N ALA A 317 -23.25 3.61 9.10
CA ALA A 317 -22.49 3.62 10.36
C ALA A 317 -21.80 4.97 10.64
N HIS A 318 -21.56 5.77 9.60
CA HIS A 318 -20.78 7.01 9.63
C HIS A 318 -21.63 8.26 9.35
N ARG A 319 -22.96 8.17 9.40
CA ARG A 319 -23.89 9.30 9.16
C ARG A 319 -23.50 10.59 9.88
N HIS A 320 -23.03 10.46 11.12
CA HIS A 320 -22.70 11.57 12.01
C HIS A 320 -21.21 11.95 12.00
N SER A 321 -20.39 11.36 11.14
CA SER A 321 -18.97 11.71 11.02
C SER A 321 -18.57 12.06 9.60
N LEU A 322 -19.25 11.52 8.59
CA LEU A 322 -18.89 11.69 7.18
C LEU A 322 -19.09 13.14 6.72
N ARG A 323 -18.07 13.71 6.08
CA ARG A 323 -18.00 15.09 5.62
C ARG A 323 -17.75 15.22 4.13
N VAL A 324 -16.98 14.30 3.57
CA VAL A 324 -16.63 14.23 2.14
C VAL A 324 -16.95 12.83 1.64
N LEU A 325 -17.72 12.76 0.55
CA LEU A 325 -18.05 11.52 -0.15
C LEU A 325 -17.78 11.71 -1.63
N ASP A 326 -16.91 10.87 -2.20
CA ASP A 326 -16.53 10.87 -3.61
C ASP A 326 -16.69 9.46 -4.18
N ILE A 327 -17.73 9.22 -4.98
CA ILE A 327 -18.13 7.90 -5.47
C ILE A 327 -18.23 7.92 -6.99
N ASP A 328 -17.17 7.46 -7.65
CA ASP A 328 -17.07 7.30 -9.10
C ASP A 328 -17.13 5.81 -9.48
N VAL A 329 -18.34 5.27 -9.47
CA VAL A 329 -18.60 3.87 -9.77
C VAL A 329 -19.76 3.74 -10.74
N ASP A 330 -19.73 2.71 -11.58
CA ASP A 330 -20.88 2.34 -12.39
C ASP A 330 -21.90 1.56 -11.56
N ALA A 331 -23.20 1.69 -11.87
CA ALA A 331 -24.18 0.76 -11.31
C ALA A 331 -23.93 -0.62 -11.94
N GLY A 332 -23.56 -1.59 -11.10
CA GLY A 332 -23.42 -2.98 -11.52
C GLY A 332 -24.75 -3.52 -12.00
N SER A 333 -24.72 -4.42 -12.98
CA SER A 333 -25.89 -5.22 -13.35
C SER A 333 -26.25 -6.07 -12.13
N GLY A 334 -27.31 -5.71 -11.40
CA GLY A 334 -27.72 -6.31 -10.13
C GLY A 334 -27.59 -7.83 -10.13
N ALA A 335 -26.40 -8.30 -9.78
CA ALA A 335 -26.13 -9.71 -9.71
C ALA A 335 -26.81 -10.20 -8.43
N ASP A 336 -27.28 -11.44 -8.44
CA ASP A 336 -27.64 -12.18 -7.22
C ASP A 336 -26.38 -12.30 -6.35
N VAL A 337 -25.93 -11.21 -5.74
CA VAL A 337 -24.84 -11.19 -4.78
C VAL A 337 -25.46 -11.79 -3.53
N LEU A 338 -25.14 -13.07 -3.30
CA LEU A 338 -25.36 -13.74 -2.03
C LEU A 338 -24.90 -12.79 -0.93
N ASP A 339 -25.87 -12.26 -0.19
CA ASP A 339 -25.71 -11.34 0.93
C ASP A 339 -24.67 -11.93 1.90
N TRP A 340 -23.42 -11.46 1.79
CA TRP A 340 -22.43 -11.71 2.83
C TRP A 340 -22.85 -10.81 3.98
N ASP A 341 -23.77 -11.33 4.79
CA ASP A 341 -24.36 -10.60 5.90
C ASP A 341 -23.28 -10.37 6.97
N VAL A 342 -22.56 -9.28 6.78
CA VAL A 342 -21.48 -8.78 7.63
C VAL A 342 -21.94 -8.77 9.10
N ASP A 343 -23.20 -8.43 9.37
CA ASP A 343 -23.78 -8.42 10.72
C ASP A 343 -24.00 -9.83 11.30
N LYS A 344 -24.51 -10.78 10.51
CA LYS A 344 -24.65 -12.19 10.96
C LYS A 344 -23.30 -12.86 11.23
N ASN A 345 -22.26 -12.47 10.51
CA ASN A 345 -20.90 -13.00 10.72
C ASN A 345 -20.19 -12.36 11.95
N TYR A 346 -20.74 -11.28 12.52
CA TYR A 346 -20.26 -10.67 13.77
C TYR A 346 -20.84 -11.29 15.04
N GLU A 347 -22.06 -11.80 14.96
CA GLU A 347 -22.72 -12.42 16.10
C GLU A 347 -22.19 -13.85 16.24
N GLU A 348 -21.48 -14.13 17.34
CA GLU A 348 -21.36 -15.50 17.86
C GLU A 348 -22.77 -15.97 18.22
N GLY A 349 -23.56 -16.37 17.20
CA GLY A 349 -24.72 -17.20 17.42
C GLY A 349 -24.28 -18.48 18.13
N GLU A 350 -25.23 -19.24 18.68
CA GLU A 350 -24.95 -20.58 19.21
C GLU A 350 -24.31 -21.41 18.08
N ASP A 351 -22.98 -21.48 18.11
CA ASP A 351 -22.14 -22.21 17.18
C ASP A 351 -22.53 -23.69 17.26
N ASP A 352 -23.28 -24.15 16.27
CA ASP A 352 -23.57 -25.58 16.10
C ASP A 352 -22.32 -26.35 15.60
N GLY A 353 -21.20 -25.65 15.38
CA GLY A 353 -19.92 -26.22 14.99
C GLY A 353 -19.78 -26.49 13.49
N THR A 354 -20.74 -26.06 12.66
CA THR A 354 -20.82 -26.52 11.26
C THR A 354 -20.25 -25.55 10.22
N ASN A 355 -20.00 -24.28 10.55
CA ASN A 355 -19.45 -23.31 9.58
C ASN A 355 -17.92 -23.18 9.69
N TRP A 356 -17.21 -24.08 8.99
CA TRP A 356 -15.75 -24.11 8.95
C TRP A 356 -15.12 -22.86 8.33
N GLU A 357 -15.83 -22.17 7.42
CA GLU A 357 -15.35 -20.94 6.76
C GLU A 357 -15.23 -19.79 7.77
N ILE A 358 -16.25 -19.59 8.62
CA ILE A 358 -16.18 -18.61 9.70
C ILE A 358 -15.03 -18.95 10.65
N LYS A 359 -14.88 -20.23 11.01
CA LYS A 359 -13.80 -20.65 11.90
C LYS A 359 -12.42 -20.33 11.33
N ASP A 360 -12.22 -20.60 10.03
CA ASP A 360 -10.97 -20.30 9.33
C ASP A 360 -10.70 -18.79 9.30
N GLN A 361 -11.70 -17.97 9.00
CA GLN A 361 -11.58 -16.51 9.06
C GLN A 361 -11.19 -16.01 10.46
N LEU A 362 -11.78 -16.55 11.53
CA LEU A 362 -11.43 -16.19 12.91
C LEU A 362 -10.00 -16.64 13.29
N ASP A 363 -9.56 -17.79 12.78
CA ASP A 363 -8.20 -18.30 13.00
C ASP A 363 -7.16 -17.48 12.23
N LEU A 364 -7.43 -17.13 10.97
CA LEU A 364 -6.64 -16.20 10.16
C LEU A 364 -6.54 -14.83 10.84
N TYR A 365 -7.66 -14.28 11.32
CA TYR A 365 -7.68 -13.03 12.08
C TYR A 365 -6.83 -13.11 13.36
N GLY A 366 -6.82 -14.27 14.01
CA GLY A 366 -6.11 -14.58 15.24
C GLY A 366 -6.98 -14.35 16.49
N ARG A 367 -7.28 -15.43 17.21
CA ARG A 367 -8.18 -15.47 18.38
C ARG A 367 -7.84 -14.42 19.46
N ASP A 368 -6.55 -14.28 19.80
CA ASP A 368 -6.12 -13.31 20.83
C ASP A 368 -6.36 -11.86 20.38
N ARG A 369 -6.09 -11.58 19.10
CA ARG A 369 -6.28 -10.27 18.48
C ARG A 369 -7.76 -9.91 18.36
N LEU A 370 -8.58 -10.86 17.94
CA LEU A 370 -10.04 -10.74 17.91
C LEU A 370 -10.58 -10.27 19.27
N ALA A 371 -10.14 -10.88 20.38
CA ALA A 371 -10.57 -10.48 21.71
C ALA A 371 -10.12 -9.06 22.09
N LEU A 372 -8.96 -8.61 21.62
CA LEU A 372 -8.45 -7.24 21.84
C LEU A 372 -9.20 -6.20 20.99
N ASP A 373 -9.65 -6.58 19.80
CA ASP A 373 -10.37 -5.71 18.88
C ASP A 373 -11.84 -5.57 19.28
N LYS A 374 -12.50 -6.67 19.67
CA LYS A 374 -13.85 -6.64 20.26
C LYS A 374 -13.95 -5.70 21.46
N LYS A 375 -12.87 -5.57 22.26
CA LYS A 375 -12.83 -4.67 23.43
C LYS A 375 -12.78 -3.18 23.07
N ILE A 376 -12.26 -2.81 21.90
CA ILE A 376 -12.12 -1.41 21.48
C ILE A 376 -13.12 -1.01 20.39
N SER A 377 -13.85 -1.99 19.85
CA SER A 377 -14.90 -1.76 18.86
C SER A 377 -15.93 -0.79 19.43
N THR A 378 -16.35 0.17 18.61
CA THR A 378 -17.44 1.10 18.97
C THR A 378 -18.82 0.45 18.89
N GLY A 379 -18.91 -0.77 18.33
CA GLY A 379 -20.19 -1.48 18.16
C GLY A 379 -21.20 -0.72 17.30
N HIS A 380 -20.74 0.19 16.43
CA HIS A 380 -21.64 0.84 15.47
C HIS A 380 -22.19 -0.25 14.54
N ARG A 381 -23.47 -0.14 14.20
CA ARG A 381 -24.17 -1.12 13.38
C ARG A 381 -24.53 -0.47 12.06
N MET A 382 -24.45 -1.25 11.00
CA MET A 382 -24.97 -0.85 9.70
C MET A 382 -26.50 -1.01 9.72
N ASP A 383 -27.18 -0.29 8.84
CA ASP A 383 -28.60 -0.49 8.64
C ASP A 383 -28.89 -1.89 8.08
N SER A 384 -29.78 -2.63 8.71
CA SER A 384 -30.14 -4.01 8.34
C SER A 384 -31.17 -4.09 7.20
N GLY A 385 -31.16 -3.10 6.29
CA GLY A 385 -32.10 -2.99 5.19
C GLY A 385 -32.25 -4.32 4.43
N LYS A 386 -33.46 -4.88 4.41
CA LYS A 386 -33.75 -6.19 3.81
C LYS A 386 -34.02 -6.13 2.31
N GLU A 387 -34.28 -4.94 1.77
CA GLU A 387 -34.65 -4.75 0.37
C GLU A 387 -33.50 -4.03 -0.34
N TYR A 388 -32.86 -4.75 -1.26
CA TYR A 388 -31.81 -4.23 -2.12
C TYR A 388 -32.39 -3.15 -3.04
N THR A 389 -31.70 -2.01 -3.13
CA THR A 389 -32.02 -0.92 -4.05
C THR A 389 -30.82 -0.64 -4.96
N PRO A 390 -30.97 -0.44 -6.28
CA PRO A 390 -29.84 -0.21 -7.19
C PRO A 390 -29.12 1.14 -6.98
N THR A 391 -29.55 1.93 -5.99
CA THR A 391 -29.00 3.26 -5.64
C THR A 391 -28.45 3.25 -4.22
N MET A 392 -27.74 4.31 -3.88
CA MET A 392 -27.32 4.59 -2.50
C MET A 392 -28.48 5.01 -1.57
N GLY A 393 -29.67 5.24 -2.12
CA GLY A 393 -30.80 5.80 -1.35
C GLY A 393 -30.57 7.26 -0.93
N SER A 394 -31.34 7.72 0.05
CA SER A 394 -31.28 9.11 0.52
C SER A 394 -30.04 9.39 1.38
N LEU A 395 -29.32 10.47 1.03
CA LEU A 395 -28.20 11.02 1.78
C LEU A 395 -28.62 12.17 2.71
N HIS A 396 -29.91 12.47 2.80
CA HIS A 396 -30.45 13.57 3.59
C HIS A 396 -30.05 13.48 5.08
N ASP A 397 -29.99 12.26 5.61
CA ASP A 397 -29.69 11.98 7.01
C ASP A 397 -28.18 11.94 7.34
N PHE A 398 -27.34 12.55 6.49
CA PHE A 398 -25.91 12.76 6.75
C PHE A 398 -25.67 14.23 7.15
N PRO A 399 -25.91 14.60 8.42
CA PRO A 399 -25.95 16.00 8.86
C PRO A 399 -24.63 16.76 8.69
N HIS A 400 -23.49 16.07 8.54
CA HIS A 400 -22.18 16.68 8.39
C HIS A 400 -21.59 16.58 6.97
N LEU A 401 -22.32 15.97 6.02
CA LEU A 401 -21.85 15.83 4.65
C LEU A 401 -21.90 17.19 3.94
N THR A 402 -20.70 17.73 3.67
CA THR A 402 -20.53 19.05 3.06
C THR A 402 -20.08 18.97 1.61
N HIS A 403 -19.42 17.88 1.23
CA HIS A 403 -18.89 17.69 -0.12
C HIS A 403 -19.34 16.33 -0.66
N LEU A 404 -20.06 16.36 -1.78
CA LEU A 404 -20.52 15.18 -2.49
C LEU A 404 -20.06 15.24 -3.94
N SER A 405 -19.28 14.25 -4.35
CA SER A 405 -19.02 13.91 -5.74
C SER A 405 -19.56 12.51 -5.99
N ILE A 406 -20.42 12.32 -6.99
CA ILE A 406 -21.07 11.03 -7.19
C ILE A 406 -21.50 10.83 -8.63
N GLY A 407 -21.37 9.60 -9.14
CA GLY A 407 -21.95 9.20 -10.42
C GLY A 407 -23.47 9.31 -10.40
N ILE A 408 -24.06 9.69 -11.54
CA ILE A 408 -25.52 9.86 -11.64
C ILE A 408 -26.31 8.56 -11.36
N MET A 409 -25.75 7.41 -11.72
CA MET A 409 -26.38 6.10 -11.60
C MET A 409 -26.53 5.65 -10.14
N PRO A 410 -25.47 5.70 -9.29
CA PRO A 410 -25.62 5.51 -7.83
C PRO A 410 -26.68 6.38 -7.15
N LEU A 411 -27.03 7.55 -7.71
CA LEU A 411 -28.08 8.42 -7.16
C LEU A 411 -29.49 8.04 -7.65
N LEU A 412 -29.69 7.96 -8.97
CA LEU A 412 -31.04 7.93 -9.56
C LEU A 412 -31.47 6.54 -10.06
N GLY A 413 -30.53 5.61 -10.20
CA GLY A 413 -30.80 4.23 -10.61
C GLY A 413 -30.26 3.90 -12.01
N GLU A 414 -30.44 2.64 -12.39
CA GLU A 414 -29.93 2.07 -13.64
C GLU A 414 -30.69 2.55 -14.89
N TYR A 415 -29.99 2.59 -16.02
CA TYR A 415 -30.54 2.85 -17.35
C TYR A 415 -30.95 1.54 -18.03
N ASP A 416 -31.97 1.60 -18.89
CA ASP A 416 -32.50 0.45 -19.65
C ASP A 416 -31.58 -0.16 -20.71
N TRP A 417 -30.33 0.31 -20.81
CA TRP A 417 -29.36 -0.10 -21.82
C TRP A 417 -28.81 -1.52 -21.60
N TRP A 418 -28.84 -2.05 -20.38
CA TRP A 418 -28.29 -3.38 -20.07
C TRP A 418 -29.29 -4.51 -20.32
N LYS A 419 -29.75 -4.67 -21.56
CA LYS A 419 -30.43 -5.91 -22.00
C LYS A 419 -29.62 -6.60 -23.10
N PRO A 420 -28.89 -7.69 -22.77
CA PRO A 420 -28.29 -8.55 -23.79
C PRO A 420 -29.36 -8.99 -24.81
N PRO A 421 -29.07 -9.00 -26.13
CA PRO A 421 -27.74 -8.99 -26.73
C PRO A 421 -27.29 -7.65 -27.36
N PHE A 422 -27.98 -6.52 -27.11
CA PHE A 422 -27.76 -5.30 -27.90
C PHE A 422 -27.23 -4.13 -27.04
N ARG A 423 -25.93 -3.84 -27.15
CA ARG A 423 -25.32 -2.56 -26.75
C ARG A 423 -25.68 -1.46 -27.77
N HIS A 424 -26.97 -1.22 -28.02
CA HIS A 424 -27.38 -0.41 -29.19
C HIS A 424 -28.66 0.42 -29.01
N THR A 425 -29.03 0.86 -27.81
CA THR A 425 -29.90 2.05 -27.82
C THR A 425 -29.08 3.23 -28.37
N GLU A 426 -29.68 4.28 -28.86
CA GLU A 426 -28.98 5.57 -28.99
C GLU A 426 -29.74 6.47 -28.02
N PRO A 427 -29.11 7.49 -27.43
CA PRO A 427 -29.84 8.43 -26.60
C PRO A 427 -31.10 8.94 -27.34
N PRO A 428 -32.24 9.12 -26.66
CA PRO A 428 -32.37 9.19 -25.20
C PRO A 428 -32.55 7.83 -24.51
N TYR A 429 -31.80 7.61 -23.43
CA TYR A 429 -31.97 6.54 -22.46
C TYR A 429 -33.14 6.81 -21.52
N ARG A 430 -33.57 5.76 -20.81
CA ARG A 430 -34.58 5.84 -19.75
C ARG A 430 -34.10 5.13 -18.51
N LEU A 431 -34.55 5.61 -17.34
CA LEU A 431 -34.36 4.86 -16.10
C LEU A 431 -35.18 3.56 -16.16
N GLU A 432 -34.59 2.43 -15.78
CA GLU A 432 -35.31 1.14 -15.76
C GLU A 432 -36.52 1.15 -14.83
N LYS A 433 -36.35 1.86 -13.71
CA LYS A 433 -37.37 2.11 -12.69
C LYS A 433 -37.32 3.59 -12.35
N PRO A 434 -38.46 4.21 -11.99
CA PRO A 434 -38.46 5.58 -11.49
C PRO A 434 -37.48 5.75 -10.33
N ALA A 435 -36.80 6.90 -10.27
CA ALA A 435 -35.88 7.19 -9.18
C ALA A 435 -36.62 7.07 -7.82
N PRO A 436 -36.00 6.42 -6.82
CA PRO A 436 -36.66 6.15 -5.54
C PRO A 436 -36.94 7.43 -4.73
N PHE A 437 -36.18 8.50 -4.99
CA PHE A 437 -36.29 9.78 -4.33
C PHE A 437 -36.13 10.92 -5.33
N ARG A 438 -36.71 12.08 -5.02
CA ARG A 438 -36.43 13.33 -5.73
C ARG A 438 -35.01 13.77 -5.38
N LEU A 439 -34.22 14.16 -6.39
CA LEU A 439 -32.82 14.58 -6.17
C LEU A 439 -32.69 15.71 -5.14
N VAL A 440 -33.60 16.68 -5.16
CA VAL A 440 -33.57 17.80 -4.20
C VAL A 440 -33.84 17.37 -2.75
N ASP A 441 -34.68 16.35 -2.55
CA ASP A 441 -35.06 15.85 -1.21
C ASP A 441 -34.03 14.86 -0.65
N MET A 442 -33.24 14.23 -1.51
CA MET A 442 -32.28 13.20 -1.10
C MET A 442 -30.92 13.74 -0.66
N LEU A 443 -30.62 15.00 -0.98
CA LEU A 443 -29.36 15.65 -0.64
C LEU A 443 -29.42 16.26 0.78
N PRO A 444 -28.33 16.23 1.55
CA PRO A 444 -28.32 16.77 2.90
C PRO A 444 -28.36 18.32 2.89
N PRO A 445 -29.12 18.96 3.79
CA PRO A 445 -29.16 20.43 3.90
C PRO A 445 -27.81 21.09 4.24
N SER A 446 -26.85 20.33 4.76
CA SER A 446 -25.49 20.76 5.08
C SER A 446 -24.56 20.81 3.87
N LEU A 447 -25.01 20.36 2.69
CA LEU A 447 -24.17 20.27 1.50
C LEU A 447 -23.69 21.65 1.02
N GLU A 448 -22.39 21.78 0.80
CA GLU A 448 -21.74 22.99 0.29
C GLU A 448 -21.23 22.83 -1.15
N TYR A 449 -20.93 21.59 -1.55
CA TYR A 449 -20.38 21.23 -2.86
C TYR A 449 -21.07 19.98 -3.41
N LEU A 450 -21.52 20.06 -4.67
CA LEU A 450 -22.05 18.93 -5.43
C LEU A 450 -21.30 18.79 -6.77
N CYS A 451 -20.83 17.59 -7.08
CA CYS A 451 -20.32 17.21 -8.39
C CYS A 451 -21.02 15.95 -8.88
N ILE A 452 -21.54 15.98 -10.10
CA ILE A 452 -22.20 14.83 -10.73
C ILE A 452 -21.30 14.31 -11.85
N TYR A 453 -20.79 13.09 -11.72
CA TYR A 453 -20.00 12.45 -12.76
C TYR A 453 -20.90 11.83 -13.84
N GLY A 454 -20.44 11.90 -15.09
CA GLY A 454 -21.05 11.19 -16.23
C GLY A 454 -22.38 11.77 -16.73
N TYR A 455 -22.89 12.87 -16.15
CA TYR A 455 -24.13 13.49 -16.64
C TYR A 455 -23.90 14.28 -17.93
N THR A 456 -24.74 14.00 -18.93
CA THR A 456 -24.82 14.76 -20.18
C THR A 456 -26.28 15.10 -20.45
N ARG A 457 -26.58 16.41 -20.58
CA ARG A 457 -27.95 16.87 -20.84
C ARG A 457 -28.47 16.35 -22.19
N GLY A 458 -29.71 15.86 -22.20
CA GLY A 458 -30.37 15.30 -23.38
C GLY A 458 -30.13 13.81 -23.60
N GLU A 459 -29.21 13.19 -22.84
CA GLU A 459 -28.99 11.74 -22.94
C GLU A 459 -30.06 10.93 -22.22
N ASN A 460 -30.62 11.42 -21.12
CA ASN A 460 -31.70 10.75 -20.40
C ASN A 460 -32.73 11.79 -19.90
N PRO A 461 -33.89 11.90 -20.55
CA PRO A 461 -34.93 12.85 -20.17
C PRO A 461 -35.47 12.66 -18.74
N ASP A 462 -35.46 11.44 -18.20
CA ASP A 462 -35.92 11.18 -16.83
C ASP A 462 -34.95 11.80 -15.82
N VAL A 463 -33.65 11.69 -16.10
CA VAL A 463 -32.58 12.34 -15.31
C VAL A 463 -32.62 13.86 -15.49
N ASP A 464 -32.80 14.35 -16.72
CA ASP A 464 -32.90 15.79 -17.00
C ASP A 464 -34.04 16.45 -16.22
N GLU A 465 -35.19 15.78 -16.09
CA GLU A 465 -36.32 16.26 -15.28
C GLU A 465 -35.94 16.42 -13.79
N HIS A 466 -35.20 15.47 -13.23
CA HIS A 466 -34.69 15.57 -11.86
C HIS A 466 -33.65 16.68 -11.68
N ILE A 467 -32.78 16.90 -12.69
CA ILE A 467 -31.79 17.98 -12.67
C ILE A 467 -32.48 19.35 -12.77
N ASP A 468 -33.46 19.50 -13.65
CA ASP A 468 -34.21 20.74 -13.81
C ASP A 468 -35.01 21.07 -12.54
N GLU A 469 -35.65 20.07 -11.92
CA GLU A 469 -36.31 20.22 -10.63
C GLU A 469 -35.33 20.65 -9.54
N PHE A 470 -34.17 20.00 -9.45
CA PHE A 470 -33.13 20.33 -8.49
C PHE A 470 -32.67 21.78 -8.66
N LEU A 471 -32.35 22.21 -9.87
CA LEU A 471 -31.90 23.57 -10.15
C LEU A 471 -32.97 24.62 -9.80
N ALA A 472 -34.24 24.31 -10.00
CA ALA A 472 -35.35 25.20 -9.66
C ALA A 472 -35.58 25.34 -8.15
N ASN A 473 -35.26 24.31 -7.35
CA ASN A 473 -35.61 24.24 -5.93
C ASN A 473 -34.41 24.29 -4.97
N LYS A 474 -33.17 24.32 -5.49
CA LYS A 474 -31.94 24.23 -4.68
C LYS A 474 -31.78 25.36 -3.66
N ASP A 475 -32.20 26.57 -3.99
CA ASP A 475 -31.99 27.74 -3.13
C ASP A 475 -32.87 27.67 -1.86
N ASP A 476 -34.04 27.02 -1.95
CA ASP A 476 -34.96 26.81 -0.84
C ASP A 476 -34.61 25.59 0.03
N ASN A 477 -34.11 24.50 -0.59
CA ASN A 477 -33.88 23.23 0.09
C ASN A 477 -32.42 22.99 0.50
N LEU A 478 -31.45 23.61 -0.18
CA LEU A 478 -30.01 23.42 0.04
C LEU A 478 -29.35 24.79 0.28
N PRO A 479 -29.67 25.46 1.40
CA PRO A 479 -29.26 26.84 1.65
C PRO A 479 -27.75 27.05 1.73
N ASN A 480 -26.97 25.99 1.94
CA ASN A 480 -25.52 26.03 2.06
C ASN A 480 -24.78 25.72 0.76
N LEU A 481 -25.48 25.28 -0.30
CA LEU A 481 -24.87 24.81 -1.53
C LEU A 481 -24.27 25.98 -2.32
N LYS A 482 -22.95 25.98 -2.49
CA LYS A 482 -22.19 27.07 -3.13
C LYS A 482 -21.68 26.68 -4.50
N VAL A 483 -21.29 25.42 -4.68
CA VAL A 483 -20.60 24.94 -5.88
C VAL A 483 -21.34 23.74 -6.44
N ILE A 484 -21.62 23.81 -7.75
CA ILE A 484 -22.23 22.72 -8.51
C ILE A 484 -21.34 22.48 -9.73
N LYS A 485 -20.96 21.24 -9.97
CA LYS A 485 -20.18 20.79 -11.13
C LYS A 485 -20.83 19.58 -11.78
N GLY A 486 -20.52 19.35 -13.05
CA GLY A 486 -21.04 18.20 -13.79
C GLY A 486 -22.39 18.41 -14.45
N ILE A 487 -23.02 19.58 -14.29
CA ILE A 487 -24.31 19.92 -14.93
C ILE A 487 -24.09 20.73 -16.22
N ASP A 488 -23.40 21.87 -16.10
CA ASP A 488 -23.12 22.75 -17.26
C ASP A 488 -21.97 22.21 -18.12
N GLU A 489 -20.92 21.74 -17.44
CA GLU A 489 -19.75 21.11 -18.04
C GLU A 489 -19.69 19.66 -17.57
N ARG A 490 -19.68 18.73 -18.52
CA ARG A 490 -19.57 17.29 -18.24
C ARG A 490 -18.28 17.01 -17.50
N VAL A 491 -18.39 16.41 -16.32
CA VAL A 491 -17.24 15.81 -15.63
C VAL A 491 -17.24 14.33 -15.99
N ARG A 492 -16.12 13.85 -16.52
CA ARG A 492 -15.95 12.45 -16.90
C ARG A 492 -16.09 11.53 -15.69
N ASP A 493 -16.56 10.32 -15.94
CA ASP A 493 -16.64 9.24 -14.96
C ASP A 493 -15.66 8.12 -15.31
N ILE A 494 -15.60 7.08 -14.47
CA ILE A 494 -14.71 5.94 -14.69
C ILE A 494 -14.98 5.18 -16.01
N LYS A 495 -16.16 5.31 -16.62
CA LYS A 495 -16.47 4.66 -17.92
C LYS A 495 -15.71 5.31 -19.05
N ASP A 496 -15.50 6.61 -18.98
CA ASP A 496 -14.70 7.35 -19.97
C ASP A 496 -13.22 6.90 -19.96
N ILE A 497 -12.78 6.23 -18.89
CA ILE A 497 -11.39 5.79 -18.66
C ILE A 497 -11.24 4.27 -18.91
N ARG A 498 -12.34 3.51 -18.97
CA ARG A 498 -12.27 2.06 -19.22
C ARG A 498 -11.73 1.79 -20.61
N TYR A 499 -10.78 0.86 -20.68
CA TYR A 499 -10.22 0.27 -21.90
C TYR A 499 -11.30 -0.57 -22.62
N ASP A 500 -12.35 0.04 -23.15
CA ASP A 500 -13.31 -0.66 -23.99
C ASP A 500 -12.70 -0.86 -25.38
N MET A 501 -12.16 -2.06 -25.63
CA MET A 501 -11.64 -2.47 -26.95
C MET A 501 -12.70 -2.43 -28.07
N THR A 502 -13.98 -2.13 -27.76
CA THR A 502 -15.04 -1.97 -28.76
C THR A 502 -15.29 -0.52 -29.17
N VAL A 503 -14.75 0.47 -28.46
CA VAL A 503 -14.85 1.89 -28.82
C VAL A 503 -13.58 2.28 -29.58
N ALA A 504 -13.71 2.52 -30.88
CA ALA A 504 -12.58 2.66 -31.80
C ALA A 504 -11.72 3.93 -31.61
N GLU A 505 -11.98 4.77 -30.60
CA GLU A 505 -11.35 6.09 -30.44
C GLU A 505 -11.26 6.50 -28.96
N VAL A 506 -10.60 5.70 -28.10
CA VAL A 506 -10.11 6.23 -26.81
C VAL A 506 -8.71 6.78 -27.05
N ASP A 507 -8.50 8.06 -26.72
CA ASP A 507 -7.18 8.68 -26.78
C ASP A 507 -6.23 7.95 -25.80
N GLU A 508 -5.17 7.33 -26.33
CA GLU A 508 -4.20 6.56 -25.53
C GLU A 508 -3.52 7.44 -24.46
N ASP A 509 -3.41 8.75 -24.69
CA ASP A 509 -2.86 9.72 -23.75
C ASP A 509 -3.81 10.03 -22.57
N GLU A 510 -5.08 9.59 -22.65
CA GLU A 510 -6.13 9.85 -21.65
C GLU A 510 -6.50 8.61 -20.81
N LEU A 511 -5.88 7.45 -21.08
CA LEU A 511 -6.07 6.23 -20.29
C LEU A 511 -5.40 6.35 -18.92
N TYR A 512 -5.99 5.70 -17.91
CA TYR A 512 -5.37 5.61 -16.60
C TYR A 512 -4.02 4.87 -16.69
N VAL A 513 -2.95 5.54 -16.29
CA VAL A 513 -1.61 4.97 -16.18
C VAL A 513 -1.27 4.81 -14.71
N ARG A 514 -1.04 3.55 -14.31
CA ARG A 514 -0.62 3.19 -12.96
C ARG A 514 0.60 4.01 -12.51
N GLY A 515 0.50 4.60 -11.32
CA GLY A 515 1.64 5.24 -10.65
C GLY A 515 2.02 6.63 -11.16
N GLY A 516 1.25 7.22 -12.10
CA GLY A 516 1.51 8.57 -12.63
C GLY A 516 1.61 9.68 -11.57
N GLU A 517 0.92 9.52 -10.44
CA GLU A 517 0.93 10.48 -9.32
C GLU A 517 1.92 10.13 -8.20
N PHE A 518 2.46 8.91 -8.19
CA PHE A 518 3.33 8.45 -7.10
C PHE A 518 4.81 8.70 -7.42
N GLN A 519 5.36 9.76 -6.84
CA GLN A 519 6.81 10.00 -6.87
C GLN A 519 7.54 9.02 -5.95
N SER A 520 7.94 7.86 -6.47
CA SER A 520 8.90 6.98 -5.80
C SER A 520 10.31 7.62 -5.83
N GLY A 521 11.10 7.39 -4.79
CA GLY A 521 12.50 7.84 -4.73
C GLY A 521 13.02 8.03 -3.31
N TRP A 522 14.34 8.02 -3.14
CA TRP A 522 14.98 8.60 -1.96
C TRP A 522 14.91 10.12 -2.01
N LYS A 523 14.62 10.76 -0.88
CA LYS A 523 14.58 12.24 -0.77
C LYS A 523 15.59 12.73 0.25
N GLU A 524 16.61 13.44 -0.23
CA GLU A 524 17.61 14.09 0.62
C GLU A 524 17.05 15.35 1.26
N ILE A 525 17.54 15.68 2.46
CA ILE A 525 17.25 16.95 3.11
C ILE A 525 18.25 17.97 2.57
N GLU A 526 17.75 18.99 1.87
CA GLU A 526 18.60 20.10 1.45
C GLU A 526 19.17 20.80 2.69
N GLU A 527 20.49 20.76 2.85
CA GLU A 527 21.15 21.58 3.87
C GLU A 527 20.96 23.05 3.48
N PRO A 528 20.60 23.94 4.42
CA PRO A 528 20.45 25.35 4.12
C PRO A 528 21.78 25.86 3.54
N LYS A 529 21.73 26.38 2.30
CA LYS A 529 22.88 27.01 1.66
C LYS A 529 23.46 28.04 2.62
N GLN A 530 24.65 27.79 3.14
CA GLN A 530 25.40 28.78 3.90
C GLN A 530 25.72 29.93 2.94
N ASN A 531 25.07 31.07 3.14
CA ASN A 531 25.38 32.32 2.45
C ASN A 531 26.66 32.95 3.00
#